data_AF-A0A7L5FQX7-F1
#
_entry.id   AF-A0A7L5FQX7-F1
#
_cell.length_a   1.000
_cell.length_b   1.000
_cell.length_c   1.000
_cell.angle_alpha   90.00
_cell.angle_beta   90.00
_cell.angle_gamma   90.00
#
_symmetry.space_group_name_H-M   'P 1'
#
loop_
_entity.id
_entity.type
_entity.pdbx_description
1 polymer ?
#
loop_
_entity_poly.entity_id
_entity_poly.type
_entity_poly.pdbx_seq_one_letter_code
_entity_poly.pdbx_strand_id
1 'polypeptide(L)' 'MLKNLDTIHKDLFKDLEKSVVEHEKLLSRIDKGKNGVSDATSREQHHYILLKMETLTTNF' A
#
# COMPACT_ATOMS: atom_id res chain seq x y z
N MET A 1 1.54 -3.60 -27.87
CA MET A 1 0.69 -3.58 -26.64
C MET A 1 1.16 -4.52 -25.53
N LEU A 2 2.04 -5.52 -25.77
CA LEU A 2 2.63 -6.33 -24.67
C LEU A 2 3.81 -5.65 -23.95
N LYS A 3 4.58 -4.79 -24.63
CA LYS A 3 5.74 -4.09 -24.03
C LYS A 3 5.38 -3.10 -22.91
N ASN A 4 4.16 -2.57 -22.93
CA ASN A 4 3.71 -1.62 -21.90
C ASN A 4 3.08 -2.33 -20.71
N LEU A 5 2.62 -3.57 -20.85
CA LEU A 5 2.01 -4.32 -19.76
C LEU A 5 3.04 -4.63 -18.69
N ASP A 6 4.25 -5.01 -19.09
CA ASP A 6 5.35 -5.31 -18.19
C ASP A 6 5.81 -4.05 -17.40
N THR A 7 5.78 -2.90 -18.04
CA THR A 7 6.04 -1.59 -17.39
C THR A 7 4.91 -1.20 -16.46
N ILE A 8 3.65 -1.34 -16.90
CA ILE A 8 2.47 -1.07 -16.08
C ILE A 8 2.48 -1.96 -14.83
N HIS A 9 2.82 -3.24 -14.96
CA HIS A 9 2.97 -4.14 -13.82
C HIS A 9 4.08 -3.68 -12.88
N LYS A 10 5.26 -3.36 -13.42
CA LYS A 10 6.40 -2.90 -12.59
C LYS A 10 6.07 -1.62 -11.84
N ASP A 11 5.38 -0.68 -12.47
CA ASP A 11 4.98 0.58 -11.83
C ASP A 11 3.89 0.33 -10.77
N LEU A 12 2.93 -0.54 -11.04
CA LEU A 12 1.88 -0.91 -10.09
C LEU A 12 2.44 -1.63 -8.85
N PHE A 13 3.41 -2.54 -9.05
CA PHE A 13 4.12 -3.21 -7.97
C PHE A 13 4.99 -2.23 -7.15
N LYS A 14 5.68 -1.29 -7.79
CA LYS A 14 6.46 -0.25 -7.09
C LYS A 14 5.57 0.67 -6.26
N ASP A 15 4.43 1.07 -6.78
CA ASP A 15 3.48 1.92 -6.06
C ASP A 15 2.86 1.19 -4.87
N LEU A 16 2.62 -0.11 -5.01
CA LEU A 16 2.14 -0.97 -3.93
C LEU A 16 3.23 -1.16 -2.87
N GLU A 17 4.47 -1.47 -3.27
CA GLU A 17 5.63 -1.61 -2.37
C GLU A 17 5.81 -0.34 -1.53
N LYS A 18 5.76 0.83 -2.17
CA LYS A 18 5.84 2.12 -1.47
C LYS A 18 4.72 2.27 -0.45
N SER A 19 3.48 1.93 -0.82
CA SER A 19 2.32 2.01 0.08
C SER A 19 2.44 1.08 1.28
N VAL A 20 2.95 -0.15 1.08
CA VAL A 20 3.18 -1.14 2.15
C VAL A 20 4.27 -0.66 3.09
N VAL A 21 5.41 -0.17 2.57
CA VAL A 21 6.51 0.35 3.39
C VAL A 21 6.08 1.58 4.20
N GLU A 22 5.24 2.46 3.66
CA GLU A 22 4.68 3.59 4.41
C GLU A 22 3.75 3.12 5.54
N HIS A 23 2.93 2.10 5.30
CA HIS A 23 2.08 1.49 6.31
C HIS A 23 2.89 0.82 7.43
N GLU A 24 3.89 0.00 7.09
CA GLU A 24 4.78 -0.62 8.09
C GLU A 24 5.51 0.42 8.94
N LYS A 25 5.96 1.53 8.34
CA LYS A 25 6.55 2.65 9.08
C LYS A 25 5.54 3.29 10.05
N LEU A 26 4.27 3.36 9.65
CA LEU A 26 3.20 3.87 10.48
C LEU A 26 2.92 2.92 11.67
N LEU A 27 2.78 1.62 11.41
CA LEU A 27 2.61 0.58 12.43
C LEU A 27 3.79 0.55 13.41
N SER A 28 5.02 0.65 12.90
CA SER A 28 6.22 0.71 13.76
C SER A 28 6.24 1.96 14.65
N ARG A 29 5.63 3.07 14.22
CA ARG A 29 5.48 4.28 15.07
C ARG A 29 4.41 4.08 16.14
N ILE A 30 3.30 3.42 15.82
CA ILE A 30 2.24 3.08 16.78
C ILE A 30 2.79 2.12 17.85
N ASP A 31 3.49 1.06 17.43
CA ASP A 31 4.10 0.06 18.33
C ASP A 31 5.13 0.68 19.28
N LYS A 32 5.91 1.66 18.79
CA LYS A 32 6.87 2.43 19.61
C LYS A 32 6.22 3.50 20.50
N GLY A 33 4.90 3.56 20.59
CA GLY A 33 4.18 4.53 21.42
C GLY A 33 4.39 5.99 21.01
N LYS A 34 4.73 6.26 19.74
CA LYS A 34 4.88 7.65 19.26
C LYS A 34 3.50 8.30 19.18
N ASN A 35 3.17 9.12 20.17
CA ASN A 35 2.00 10.00 20.20
C ASN A 35 1.98 10.88 18.94
N GLY A 36 1.06 10.61 18.01
CA GLY A 36 0.90 11.38 16.78
C GLY A 36 0.30 10.64 15.60
N VAL A 37 0.20 9.31 15.66
CA VAL A 37 -0.55 8.53 14.66
C VAL A 37 -1.93 8.18 15.22
N SER A 38 -2.97 8.75 14.62
CA SER A 38 -4.34 8.34 14.87
C SER A 38 -4.55 6.93 14.32
N ASP A 39 -5.11 6.04 15.14
CA ASP A 39 -5.52 4.69 14.75
C ASP A 39 -6.47 4.69 13.52
N ALA A 40 -7.20 5.79 13.29
CA ALA A 40 -8.03 5.97 12.10
C ALA A 40 -7.19 6.11 10.82
N THR A 41 -6.09 6.85 10.85
CA THR A 41 -5.18 7.02 9.70
C THR A 41 -4.52 5.70 9.29
N SER A 42 -4.19 4.86 10.29
CA SER A 42 -3.65 3.51 10.04
C SER A 42 -4.66 2.60 9.34
N ARG A 43 -5.92 2.65 9.79
CA ARG A 43 -7.00 1.85 9.21
C ARG A 43 -7.35 2.29 7.79
N GLU A 44 -7.34 3.59 7.50
CA GLU A 44 -7.53 4.09 6.13
C GLU A 44 -6.40 3.67 5.19
N GLN A 45 -5.14 3.77 5.62
CA GLN A 45 -4.00 3.28 4.83
C GLN A 45 -4.08 1.77 4.60
N HIS A 46 -4.54 1.01 5.60
CA HIS A 46 -4.76 -0.43 5.46
C HIS A 46 -5.83 -0.74 4.40
N HIS A 47 -6.96 -0.05 4.48
CA HIS A 47 -8.07 -0.23 3.54
C HIS A 47 -7.67 0.14 2.11
N TYR A 48 -6.89 1.21 1.94
CA TYR A 48 -6.37 1.62 0.63
C TYR A 48 -5.47 0.55 -0.02
N ILE A 49 -4.59 -0.08 0.76
CA ILE A 49 -3.74 -1.17 0.27
C ILE A 49 -4.58 -2.39 -0.10
N LEU A 50 -5.58 -2.73 0.72
CA LEU A 50 -6.50 -3.84 0.45
C LEU A 50 -7.24 -3.64 -0.89
N LEU A 51 -7.80 -2.45 -1.12
CA LEU A 51 -8.50 -2.13 -2.37
C LEU A 51 -7.57 -2.19 -3.59
N LYS A 52 -6.32 -1.75 -3.45
CA LYS A 52 -5.30 -1.88 -4.51
C LYS A 52 -5.00 -3.34 -4.82
N MET A 53 -4.86 -4.18 -3.80
CA MET A 53 -4.65 -5.63 -3.95
C MET A 53 -5.86 -6.30 -4.61
N GLU A 54 -7.08 -5.97 -4.21
CA GLU A 54 -8.31 -6.51 -4.84
C GLU A 54 -8.41 -6.09 -6.31
N THR A 55 -8.12 -4.83 -6.63
CA THR A 55 -8.13 -4.31 -8.00
C THR A 55 -7.10 -5.03 -8.87
N LEU A 56 -5.91 -5.29 -8.32
CA LEU A 56 -4.87 -6.11 -8.93
C LEU A 56 -5.36 -7.54 -9.17
N THR A 57 -5.94 -8.19 -8.15
CA THR A 57 -6.31 -9.60 -8.24
C THR A 57 -7.53 -9.86 -9.13
N THR A 58 -8.41 -8.86 -9.30
CA THR A 58 -9.67 -9.00 -10.07
C THR A 58 -9.53 -8.63 -11.55
N ASN A 59 -8.53 -7.80 -11.91
CA ASN A 59 -8.33 -7.36 -13.30
C ASN A 59 -7.27 -8.18 -14.07
N PHE A 60 -6.81 -9.30 -13.51
CA PHE A 60 -5.99 -10.33 -14.17
C PHE A 60 -6.74 -11.65 -14.22
#